data_AF-A0A1L9SLF7-F1
#
_entry.id   AF-A0A1L9SLF7-F1
#
_cell.length_a   1.000
_cell.length_b   1.000
_cell.length_c   1.000
_cell.angle_alpha   90.00
_cell.angle_beta   90.00
_cell.angle_gamma   90.00
#
_symmetry.space_group_name_H-M   'P 1'
#
loop_
_entity.id
_entity.type
_entity.pdbx_description
1 polymer ?
#
loop_
_entity_poly.entity_id
_entity_poly.type
_entity_poly.pdbx_seq_one_letter_code
_entity_poly.pdbx_strand_id
1 'polypeptide(L)'
;MPSTNDLVAFAKFETACSVEFADFESFATRITYELIFKKGKGEPVNEGVLKMAQGALTHRLQGYNRMLAKTRYLAGDQLTAVDLFHLPFGDAMIQVC
;
A
#
# COMPACT_ATOMS: atom_id res chain seq x y z
N MET A 1 -15.08 -3.75 -7.51
CA MET A 1 -15.13 -5.06 -6.81
C MET A 1 -15.66 -6.09 -7.80
N PRO A 2 -15.01 -7.25 -7.97
CA PRO A 2 -15.52 -8.32 -8.84
C PRO A 2 -16.88 -8.85 -8.37
N SER A 3 -17.62 -9.53 -9.26
CA SER A 3 -18.86 -10.21 -8.90
C SER A 3 -18.58 -11.38 -7.95
N THR A 4 -19.40 -11.56 -6.92
CA THR A 4 -19.30 -12.70 -6.00
C THR A 4 -19.68 -14.04 -6.63
N ASN A 5 -20.30 -14.04 -7.82
CA ASN A 5 -20.55 -15.25 -8.60
C ASN A 5 -19.31 -15.72 -9.36
N ASP A 6 -18.33 -14.84 -9.59
CA ASP A 6 -17.00 -15.21 -10.09
C ASP A 6 -16.06 -15.41 -8.90
N LEU A 7 -16.09 -16.62 -8.34
CA LEU A 7 -15.36 -16.96 -7.12
C LEU A 7 -13.85 -16.77 -7.26
N VAL A 8 -13.29 -16.98 -8.47
CA VAL A 8 -11.85 -16.85 -8.70
C VAL A 8 -11.45 -15.38 -8.72
N ALA A 9 -12.17 -14.53 -9.45
CA ALA A 9 -11.90 -13.10 -9.47
C ALA A 9 -12.11 -12.47 -8.08
N PHE A 10 -13.18 -12.88 -7.39
CA PHE A 10 -13.46 -12.42 -6.02
C PHE A 10 -12.35 -12.82 -5.04
N ALA A 11 -11.89 -14.08 -5.06
CA ALA A 11 -10.82 -14.54 -4.18
C ALA A 11 -9.48 -13.81 -4.43
N LYS A 12 -9.14 -13.55 -5.69
CA LYS A 12 -7.95 -12.74 -6.04
C LYS A 12 -8.06 -11.31 -5.51
N PHE A 13 -9.23 -10.69 -5.65
CA PHE A 13 -9.48 -9.35 -5.13
C PHE A 13 -9.35 -9.29 -3.61
N GLU A 14 -10.01 -10.19 -2.87
CA GLU A 14 -9.94 -10.23 -1.40
C GLU A 14 -8.53 -10.52 -0.89
N THR A 15 -7.79 -11.40 -1.59
CA THR A 15 -6.37 -11.65 -1.27
C THR A 15 -5.54 -10.39 -1.49
N ALA A 16 -5.74 -9.67 -2.59
CA ALA A 16 -5.05 -8.42 -2.86
C ALA A 16 -5.40 -7.35 -1.80
N CYS A 17 -6.67 -7.23 -1.38
CA CYS A 17 -7.09 -6.33 -0.31
C CYS A 17 -6.39 -6.66 1.01
N SER A 18 -6.27 -7.94 1.35
CA SER A 18 -5.58 -8.36 2.57
C SER A 18 -4.09 -7.98 2.54
N VAL A 19 -3.44 -8.12 1.38
CA VAL A 19 -2.05 -7.72 1.18
C VAL A 19 -1.89 -6.20 1.19
N GLU A 20 -2.82 -5.44 0.61
CA GLU A 20 -2.83 -3.98 0.67
C GLU A 20 -2.89 -3.50 2.12
N PHE A 21 -3.86 -3.99 2.89
CA PHE A 21 -4.05 -3.60 4.29
C PHE A 21 -2.85 -3.98 5.19
N ALA A 22 -2.39 -5.24 5.08
CA ALA A 22 -1.37 -5.77 5.98
C ALA A 22 0.06 -5.31 5.61
N ASP A 23 0.37 -5.23 4.33
CA ASP A 23 1.75 -5.02 3.86
C ASP A 23 2.01 -3.60 3.33
N PHE A 24 0.98 -2.86 2.89
CA PHE A 24 1.13 -1.49 2.40
C PHE A 24 0.57 -0.46 3.39
N GLU A 25 -0.74 -0.46 3.63
CA GLU A 25 -1.47 0.53 4.44
C GLU A 25 -0.84 0.70 5.83
N SER A 26 -0.56 -0.43 6.50
CA SER A 26 0.05 -0.47 7.84
C SER A 26 1.35 0.34 7.99
N PHE A 27 2.15 0.47 6.93
CA PHE A 27 3.40 1.25 6.92
C PHE A 27 3.22 2.60 6.24
N ALA A 28 2.45 2.67 5.16
CA ALA A 28 2.16 3.90 4.45
C ALA A 28 1.45 4.93 5.35
N THR A 29 0.51 4.48 6.19
CA THR A 29 -0.17 5.31 7.21
C THR A 29 0.82 5.87 8.23
N ARG A 30 1.81 5.08 8.67
CA ARG A 30 2.85 5.55 9.62
C ARG A 30 3.73 6.63 9.01
N ILE A 31 4.19 6.42 7.78
CA ILE A 31 5.01 7.38 7.04
C ILE A 31 4.23 8.69 6.83
N THR A 32 2.97 8.58 6.40
CA THR A 32 2.08 9.73 6.19
C THR A 32 1.81 10.47 7.50
N TYR A 33 1.62 9.76 8.60
CA TYR A 33 1.45 10.36 9.91
C TYR A 33 2.66 11.19 10.32
N GLU A 34 3.86 10.63 10.22
CA GLU A 34 5.11 11.30 10.57
C GLU A 34 5.40 12.51 9.67
N LEU A 35 5.21 12.39 8.35
CA LEU A 35 5.63 13.43 7.40
C LEU A 35 4.59 14.52 7.14
N ILE A 36 3.31 14.16 7.15
CA ILE A 36 2.22 15.07 6.76
C ILE A 36 1.45 15.54 7.99
N PHE A 37 0.93 14.62 8.81
CA PHE A 37 0.05 14.98 9.92
C PHE A 37 0.80 15.64 11.07
N LYS A 38 1.96 15.10 11.49
CA LYS A 38 2.77 15.73 12.55
C LYS A 38 3.27 17.10 12.15
N LYS A 39 3.74 17.25 10.91
CA LYS A 39 4.13 18.55 10.35
C LYS A 39 2.98 19.55 10.41
N GLY A 40 1.77 19.14 10.03
CA GLY A 40 0.56 19.98 10.14
C GLY A 40 0.17 20.35 11.57
N LYS A 41 0.53 19.51 12.56
CA LYS A 41 0.30 19.75 13.99
C LYS A 41 1.46 20.50 14.68
N GLY A 42 2.59 20.71 14.01
CA GLY A 42 3.81 21.24 14.63
C GLY A 42 4.53 20.26 15.56
N GLU A 43 4.22 18.96 15.45
CA GLU A 43 4.90 17.89 16.21
C GLU A 43 6.21 17.48 15.51
N PRO A 44 7.27 17.13 16.26
CA PRO A 44 8.51 16.66 15.67
C PRO A 44 8.35 15.26 15.06
N VAL A 45 9.01 15.06 13.91
CA VAL A 45 9.12 13.75 13.26
C VAL A 45 9.90 12.79 14.16
N ASN A 46 9.39 11.57 14.33
CA ASN A 46 10.14 10.48 14.94
C ASN A 46 10.91 9.73 13.85
N GLU A 47 12.18 10.10 13.70
CA GLU A 47 13.10 9.50 12.72
C GLU A 47 13.24 7.97 12.84
N GLY A 48 13.13 7.43 14.06
CA GLY A 48 13.19 5.98 14.28
C GLY A 48 11.98 5.25 13.70
N VAL A 49 10.78 5.78 13.95
CA VAL A 49 9.52 5.25 13.40
C VAL A 49 9.48 5.40 11.89
N LEU A 50 9.90 6.57 11.38
CA LEU A 50 9.94 6.85 9.95
C LEU A 50 10.86 5.87 9.21
N LYS A 51 12.11 5.72 9.65
CA LYS A 51 13.06 4.79 9.03
C LYS A 51 12.61 3.33 9.10
N MET A 52 12.04 2.91 10.23
CA MET A 52 11.49 1.57 10.39
C MET A 52 10.36 1.33 9.39
N ALA A 53 9.40 2.26 9.28
CA ALA A 53 8.27 2.13 8.37
C ALA A 53 8.69 2.17 6.90
N GLN A 54 9.61 3.07 6.53
CA GLN A 54 10.19 3.13 5.18
C GLN A 54 10.87 1.81 4.82
N GLY A 55 11.78 1.31 5.67
CA GLY A 55 12.48 0.05 5.40
C GLY A 55 11.54 -1.16 5.27
N ALA A 56 10.53 -1.25 6.15
CA ALA A 56 9.53 -2.29 6.07
C ALA A 56 8.70 -2.20 4.78
N LEU A 57 8.23 -1.01 4.42
CA LEU A 57 7.44 -0.79 3.21
C LEU A 57 8.25 -1.09 1.94
N THR A 58 9.50 -0.60 1.85
CA THR A 58 10.40 -0.90 0.73
C THR A 58 10.58 -2.41 0.56
N HIS A 59 10.78 -3.15 1.65
CA HIS A 59 10.89 -4.61 1.59
C HIS A 59 9.58 -5.26 1.09
N ARG A 60 8.40 -4.80 1.56
CA ARG A 60 7.10 -5.32 1.09
C ARG A 60 6.84 -5.03 -0.38
N LEU A 61 7.24 -3.85 -0.87
CA LEU A 61 7.11 -3.47 -2.28
C LEU A 61 7.94 -4.36 -3.22
N GLN A 62 8.99 -5.03 -2.73
CA GLN A 62 9.68 -6.06 -3.53
C GLN A 62 8.75 -7.26 -3.84
N GLY A 63 7.84 -7.60 -2.92
CA GLY A 63 6.79 -8.59 -3.16
C GLY A 63 5.80 -8.12 -4.22
N TYR A 64 5.40 -6.86 -4.16
CA TYR A 64 4.54 -6.23 -5.16
C TYR A 64 5.17 -6.28 -6.55
N ASN A 65 6.46 -5.93 -6.67
CA ASN A 65 7.17 -5.98 -7.94
C ASN A 65 7.18 -7.39 -8.56
N ARG A 66 7.37 -8.43 -7.74
CA ARG A 66 7.31 -9.83 -8.22
C ARG A 66 5.91 -10.25 -8.66
N MET A 67 4.88 -9.73 -8.00
CA MET A 67 3.48 -9.97 -8.35
C MET A 67 3.10 -9.25 -9.65
N LEU A 68 3.36 -7.94 -9.73
CA LEU A 68 3.07 -7.09 -10.88
C LEU A 68 3.93 -7.39 -12.11
N ALA A 69 5.04 -8.12 -11.95
CA ALA A 69 5.75 -8.71 -13.08
C ALA A 69 4.94 -9.79 -13.81
N LYS A 70 3.88 -10.32 -13.20
CA LYS A 70 3.04 -11.41 -13.73
C LYS A 70 1.60 -10.99 -14.03
N THR A 71 1.13 -9.91 -13.42
CA THR A 71 -0.24 -9.41 -13.56
C THR A 71 -0.22 -7.90 -13.80
N ARG A 72 -1.15 -7.38 -14.61
CA ARG A 72 -1.19 -5.94 -14.90
C ARG A 72 -1.56 -5.07 -13.68
N TYR A 73 -2.37 -5.63 -12.78
CA TYR A 73 -2.90 -5.00 -11.56
C TYR A 73 -2.81 -5.98 -10.38
N LEU A 74 -3.11 -5.51 -9.17
CA LEU A 74 -2.92 -6.29 -7.94
C LEU A 74 -3.80 -7.55 -7.88
N ALA A 75 -5.01 -7.50 -8.44
CA ALA A 75 -5.95 -8.61 -8.46
C ALA A 75 -5.97 -9.41 -9.78
N GLY A 76 -5.04 -9.15 -10.71
CA GLY A 76 -4.99 -9.77 -12.04
C GLY A 76 -4.85 -8.73 -13.15
N ASP A 77 -5.47 -8.97 -14.31
CA ASP A 77 -5.30 -8.08 -15.47
C ASP A 77 -6.37 -6.98 -15.60
N GLN A 78 -7.33 -6.97 -14.67
CA GLN A 78 -8.37 -5.96 -14.59
C GLN A 78 -8.09 -5.01 -13.44
N LEU A 79 -8.29 -3.71 -13.69
CA LEU A 79 -8.24 -2.70 -12.64
C LEU A 79 -9.37 -2.96 -11.63
N THR A 80 -9.05 -2.92 -10.35
CA THR A 80 -10.03 -3.09 -9.27
C THR A 80 -9.91 -1.98 -8.23
N ALA A 81 -10.77 -2.00 -7.21
CA ALA A 81 -10.74 -0.99 -6.15
C ALA A 81 -9.43 -1.04 -5.33
N VAL A 82 -8.81 -2.22 -5.17
CA VAL A 82 -7.59 -2.37 -4.36
C VAL A 82 -6.41 -1.60 -4.95
N ASP A 83 -6.35 -1.46 -6.29
CA ASP A 83 -5.33 -0.65 -6.96
C ASP A 83 -5.48 0.84 -6.57
N LEU A 84 -6.72 1.30 -6.35
CA LEU A 84 -7.02 2.70 -6.01
C LEU A 84 -6.76 3.03 -4.54
N PHE A 85 -6.74 2.04 -3.64
CA PHE A 85 -6.49 2.25 -2.21
C PHE A 85 -5.10 2.84 -1.90
N HIS A 86 -4.18 2.79 -2.88
CA HIS A 86 -2.84 3.33 -2.77
C HIS A 86 -2.79 4.85 -3.03
N LEU A 87 -3.78 5.41 -3.74
CA LEU A 87 -3.79 6.82 -4.17
C LEU A 87 -3.81 7.85 -3.02
N PRO A 88 -4.53 7.65 -1.90
CA PRO A 88 -4.59 8.63 -0.81
C PRO A 88 -3.23 8.94 -0.18
N PHE A 89 -2.24 8.05 -0.31
CA PHE A 89 -0.92 8.22 0.28
C PHE A 89 0.00 9.14 -0.54
N GLY A 90 -0.29 9.33 -1.84
CA GLY A 90 0.28 10.37 -2.71
C GLY A 90 1.74 10.76 -2.41
N ASP A 91 1.92 12.04 -2.05
CA ASP A 91 3.23 12.65 -1.79
C ASP A 91 4.05 11.97 -0.69
N ALA A 92 3.40 11.35 0.31
CA ALA A 92 4.12 10.68 1.40
C ALA A 92 4.92 9.47 0.87
N MET A 93 4.45 8.85 -0.22
CA MET A 93 5.11 7.69 -0.83
C MET A 93 6.30 8.07 -1.72
N ILE A 94 6.42 9.34 -2.15
CA ILE A 94 7.60 9.83 -2.89
C ILE A 94 8.88 9.65 -2.07
N GLN A 95 8.78 9.66 -0.74
CA GLN A 95 9.91 9.50 0.18
C GLN A 95 10.31 8.03 0.43
N VAL A 96 9.66 7.09 -0.26
CA VAL A 96 9.91 5.64 -0.15
C VAL A 96 10.46 5.06 -1.46
N CYS A 97 10.27 5.77 -2.58
CA CYS A 97 10.79 5.46 -3.91
C CYS A 97 12.21 6.04 -4.09
#